data_AF-A0A140WLX0-F1
#
_entry.id   AF-A0A140WLX0-F1
#
_cell.length_a   1.000
_cell.length_b   1.000
_cell.length_c   1.000
_cell.angle_alpha   90.00
_cell.angle_beta   90.00
_cell.angle_gamma   90.00
#
_symmetry.space_group_name_H-M   'P 1'
#
loop_
_entity.id
_entity.type
_entity.pdbx_description
1 polymer ?
#
loop_
_entity_poly.entity_id
_entity_poly.type
_entity_poly.pdbx_seq_one_letter_code
_entity_poly.pdbx_strand_id
1 'polypeptide(L)'
;EGQACGLVKNLALMCYITVGTPSEPIIDFMIQRNMEVLEEYEPLRSPNATKVFVNGVWVGVHRDPAHLVSTVQTLRRRHWISHEVSLVRDIRDREFKIFTDAGRVCRPLFVIDNDPKSPNRGNLVLTKEHVNKLEDDKELGPELDAEGREKEDKFRGWKGLVNQGVVEYVDAEEEETVMIVMTPEDLEISRQIQAGYVMPEPSIDDPNKRVKAPLNPTAHTWTHCEIHPSMILGICASIIPFPDLNQVLLILVQCGALLI
;
A
#
# COMPACT_ATOMS: atom_id res chain seq x y z
N GLU A 1 -21.52 0.46 -27.07
CA GLU A 1 -20.57 -0.61 -26.69
C GLU A 1 -21.35 -1.71 -25.98
N GLY A 2 -21.11 -3.00 -26.27
CA GLY A 2 -22.02 -4.06 -25.81
C GLY A 2 -21.33 -5.38 -25.50
N GLN A 3 -20.84 -6.08 -26.52
CA GLN A 3 -20.36 -7.47 -26.34
C GLN A 3 -19.16 -7.59 -25.39
N ALA A 4 -18.28 -6.59 -25.35
CA ALA A 4 -17.07 -6.60 -24.53
C ALA A 4 -17.23 -5.89 -23.16
N CYS A 5 -18.43 -5.41 -22.83
CA CYS A 5 -18.67 -4.68 -21.59
C CYS A 5 -18.34 -5.55 -20.37
N GLY A 6 -17.42 -5.08 -19.52
CA GLY A 6 -16.95 -5.80 -18.34
C GLY A 6 -15.91 -6.91 -18.60
N LEU A 7 -15.72 -7.32 -19.86
CA LEU A 7 -14.68 -8.27 -20.25
C LEU A 7 -13.34 -7.59 -20.51
N VAL A 8 -13.37 -6.51 -21.29
CA VAL A 8 -12.18 -5.68 -21.52
C VAL A 8 -12.07 -4.67 -20.39
N LYS A 9 -10.93 -4.68 -19.71
CA LYS A 9 -10.62 -3.80 -18.59
C LYS A 9 -9.34 -3.05 -18.88
N ASN A 10 -9.28 -1.81 -18.40
CA ASN A 10 -8.09 -0.98 -18.49
C ASN A 10 -7.46 -0.83 -17.10
N LEU A 11 -6.14 -0.86 -17.04
CA LEU A 11 -5.41 -0.62 -15.80
C LEU A 11 -5.51 0.86 -15.40
N ALA A 12 -5.49 1.10 -14.10
CA ALA A 12 -5.38 2.44 -13.53
C ALA A 12 -3.99 3.03 -13.78
N LEU A 13 -3.84 4.36 -13.71
CA LEU A 13 -2.57 5.04 -13.99
C LEU A 13 -1.38 4.57 -13.14
N MET A 14 -1.61 4.30 -11.86
CA MET A 14 -0.56 3.85 -10.92
C MET A 14 -0.53 2.34 -10.72
N CYS A 15 -1.29 1.59 -11.53
CA CYS A 15 -1.32 0.15 -11.44
C CYS A 15 0.04 -0.46 -11.77
N TYR A 16 0.49 -1.39 -10.92
CA TYR A 16 1.70 -2.16 -11.12
C TYR A 16 1.35 -3.66 -11.16
N ILE A 17 2.00 -4.42 -12.03
CA ILE A 17 1.83 -5.88 -12.12
C ILE A 17 3.10 -6.54 -11.63
N THR A 18 2.98 -7.47 -10.69
CA THR A 18 4.14 -8.17 -10.11
C THR A 18 4.82 -9.07 -11.15
N VAL A 19 6.15 -9.11 -11.10
CA VAL A 19 6.98 -9.95 -11.96
C VAL A 19 7.28 -11.30 -11.29
N GLY A 20 7.14 -11.34 -9.96
CA GLY A 20 7.32 -12.53 -9.14
C GLY A 20 8.75 -12.68 -8.64
N THR A 21 8.89 -13.29 -7.46
CA THR A 21 10.18 -13.52 -6.81
C THR A 21 10.26 -14.92 -6.21
N PRO A 22 11.48 -15.51 -6.13
CA PRO A 22 11.65 -16.81 -5.52
C PRO A 22 11.25 -16.79 -4.03
N SER A 23 10.44 -17.77 -3.62
CA SER A 23 9.91 -17.87 -2.25
C SER A 23 10.86 -18.57 -1.27
N GLU A 24 11.80 -19.38 -1.76
CA GLU A 24 12.73 -20.19 -0.94
C GLU A 24 13.47 -19.35 0.13
N PRO A 25 14.06 -18.17 -0.19
CA PRO A 25 14.78 -17.38 0.80
C PRO A 25 13.89 -16.88 1.94
N ILE A 26 12.61 -16.65 1.67
CA ILE A 26 11.64 -16.19 2.66
C ILE A 26 11.28 -17.35 3.60
N ILE A 27 11.13 -18.56 3.06
CA ILE A 27 10.88 -19.78 3.84
C ILE A 27 12.05 -20.04 4.79
N ASP A 28 13.29 -20.04 4.28
CA ASP A 28 14.48 -20.26 5.08
C ASP A 28 14.62 -19.22 6.20
N PHE A 29 14.35 -17.95 5.88
CA PHE A 29 14.34 -16.88 6.87
C PHE A 29 13.30 -17.12 7.97
N MET A 30 12.11 -17.61 7.63
CA MET A 30 11.07 -17.91 8.61
C MET A 30 11.45 -19.09 9.50
N ILE A 31 12.05 -20.15 8.95
CA ILE A 31 12.56 -21.30 9.72
C ILE A 31 13.60 -20.82 10.75
N GLN A 32 14.53 -19.96 10.34
CA GLN A 32 15.53 -19.36 11.24
C GLN A 32 14.92 -18.49 12.35
N ARG A 33 13.70 -17.99 12.15
CA ARG A 33 12.93 -17.18 13.12
C ARG A 33 11.94 -18.00 13.95
N ASN A 34 12.23 -19.29 14.18
CA ASN A 34 11.43 -20.20 14.99
C ASN A 34 10.04 -20.54 14.39
N MET A 35 9.91 -20.52 13.07
CA MET A 35 8.80 -21.21 12.41
C MET A 35 9.02 -22.73 12.52
N GLU A 36 8.03 -23.44 13.06
CA GLU A 36 8.01 -24.91 13.08
C GLU A 36 7.56 -25.39 11.71
N VAL A 37 8.36 -26.24 11.04
CA VAL A 37 7.97 -26.84 9.76
C VAL A 37 6.78 -27.78 9.93
N LEU A 38 5.98 -27.93 8.88
CA LEU A 38 4.75 -28.71 8.94
C LEU A 38 5.00 -30.18 9.36
N GLU A 39 6.11 -30.76 8.95
CA GLU A 39 6.49 -32.14 9.26
C GLU A 39 6.74 -32.37 10.76
N GLU A 40 7.17 -31.33 11.47
CA GLU A 40 7.48 -31.37 12.91
C GLU A 40 6.32 -30.86 13.79
N TYR A 41 5.23 -30.42 13.15
CA TYR A 41 4.10 -29.82 13.83
C TYR A 41 3.18 -30.88 14.46
N GLU A 42 3.02 -30.79 15.77
CA GLU A 42 2.03 -31.57 16.52
C GLU A 42 0.85 -30.69 16.96
N PRO A 43 -0.37 -30.89 16.42
CA PRO A 43 -1.53 -30.05 16.74
C PRO A 43 -1.92 -30.05 18.22
N LEU A 44 -1.70 -31.16 18.91
CA LEU A 44 -1.99 -31.29 20.35
C LEU A 44 -1.06 -30.45 21.22
N ARG A 45 0.18 -30.22 20.77
CA ARG A 45 1.20 -29.46 21.50
C ARG A 45 0.96 -27.96 21.41
N SER A 46 0.50 -27.48 20.26
CA SER A 46 0.37 -26.05 19.95
C SER A 46 -0.97 -25.73 19.23
N PRO A 47 -2.13 -25.89 19.89
CA PRO A 47 -3.44 -25.70 19.27
C PRO A 47 -3.74 -24.25 18.84
N ASN A 48 -3.01 -23.28 19.39
CA ASN A 48 -3.16 -21.86 19.08
C ASN A 48 -2.10 -21.32 18.11
N ALA A 49 -1.31 -22.19 17.48
CA ALA A 49 -0.33 -21.76 16.49
C ALA A 49 -1.02 -21.18 15.25
N THR A 50 -0.39 -20.18 14.64
CA THR A 50 -0.82 -19.57 13.38
C THR A 50 -0.17 -20.30 12.22
N LYS A 51 -0.96 -20.69 11.23
CA LYS A 51 -0.48 -21.37 10.03
C LYS A 51 0.21 -20.38 9.10
N VAL A 52 1.33 -20.77 8.51
CA VAL A 52 2.06 -19.94 7.54
C VAL A 52 1.91 -20.56 6.16
N PHE A 53 1.34 -19.79 5.24
CA PHE A 53 1.16 -20.17 3.84
C PHE A 53 2.08 -19.33 2.95
N VAL A 54 2.71 -19.97 1.98
CA VAL A 54 3.51 -19.30 0.95
C VAL A 54 2.99 -19.75 -0.41
N ASN A 55 2.47 -18.82 -1.21
CA ASN A 55 1.83 -19.09 -2.50
C ASN A 55 0.75 -20.19 -2.42
N GLY A 56 -0.04 -20.19 -1.32
CA GLY A 56 -1.08 -21.19 -1.06
C GLY A 56 -0.62 -22.53 -0.48
N VAL A 57 0.69 -22.76 -0.38
CA VAL A 57 1.24 -23.98 0.24
C VAL A 57 1.41 -23.76 1.74
N TRP A 58 0.90 -24.68 2.57
CA TRP A 58 1.13 -24.66 4.01
C TRP A 58 2.55 -25.14 4.31
N VAL A 59 3.42 -24.21 4.73
CA VAL A 59 4.85 -24.50 4.96
C VAL A 59 5.14 -24.84 6.42
N GLY A 60 4.41 -24.22 7.35
CA GLY A 60 4.66 -24.42 8.77
C GLY A 60 3.71 -23.67 9.67
N VAL A 61 4.04 -23.62 10.95
CA VAL A 61 3.28 -22.87 11.95
C VAL A 61 4.20 -22.00 12.79
N HIS A 62 3.65 -20.92 13.32
CA HIS A 62 4.35 -20.03 14.23
C HIS A 62 3.51 -19.73 15.46
N ARG A 63 4.13 -19.73 16.65
CA ARG A 63 3.44 -19.49 17.92
C ARG A 63 3.12 -18.02 18.17
N ASP A 64 4.00 -17.13 17.72
CA ASP A 64 3.85 -15.67 17.83
C ASP A 64 3.82 -14.98 16.45
N PRO A 65 2.69 -15.00 15.72
CA PRO A 65 2.60 -14.39 14.40
C PRO A 65 2.76 -12.87 14.41
N ALA A 66 2.49 -12.20 15.53
CA ALA A 66 2.54 -10.74 15.58
C ALA A 66 3.98 -10.24 15.43
N HIS A 67 4.91 -10.88 16.13
CA HIS A 67 6.33 -10.59 16.00
C HIS A 67 6.88 -10.97 14.62
N LEU A 68 6.45 -12.12 14.07
CA LEU A 68 6.87 -12.57 12.74
C LEU A 68 6.45 -11.57 11.65
N VAL A 69 5.16 -11.19 11.63
CA VAL A 69 4.60 -10.26 10.65
C VAL A 69 5.30 -8.90 10.72
N SER A 70 5.49 -8.35 11.92
CA SER A 70 6.20 -7.08 12.11
C SER A 70 7.65 -7.16 11.60
N THR A 71 8.34 -8.28 11.82
CA THR A 71 9.71 -8.49 11.36
C THR A 71 9.77 -8.56 9.83
N VAL A 72 8.89 -9.36 9.20
CA VAL A 72 8.85 -9.52 7.73
C VAL A 72 8.43 -8.23 7.05
N GLN A 73 7.46 -7.49 7.60
CA GLN A 73 7.07 -6.17 7.11
C GLN A 73 8.22 -5.16 7.18
N THR A 74 9.00 -5.18 8.27
CA THR A 74 10.20 -4.33 8.40
C THR A 74 11.26 -4.68 7.36
N LEU A 75 11.43 -5.97 7.04
CA LEU A 75 12.36 -6.42 5.99
C LEU A 75 11.91 -5.98 4.60
N ARG A 76 10.60 -6.02 4.32
CA ARG A 76 10.00 -5.48 3.09
C ARG A 76 10.28 -3.98 2.96
N ARG A 77 10.02 -3.20 4.02
CA ARG A 77 10.25 -1.73 4.05
C ARG A 77 11.71 -1.33 3.89
N ARG A 78 12.62 -2.18 4.34
CA ARG A 78 14.08 -2.01 4.19
C ARG A 78 14.64 -2.59 2.89
N HIS A 79 13.79 -3.12 2.02
CA HIS A 79 14.17 -3.71 0.74
C HIS A 79 15.09 -4.95 0.83
N TRP A 80 15.06 -5.68 1.95
CA TRP A 80 15.71 -7.00 2.05
C TRP A 80 14.87 -8.09 1.38
N ILE A 81 13.55 -7.88 1.39
CA ILE A 81 12.57 -8.65 0.63
C ILE A 81 12.05 -7.74 -0.48
N SER A 82 11.70 -8.32 -1.63
CA SER A 82 11.11 -7.54 -2.71
C SER A 82 9.83 -6.83 -2.25
N HIS A 83 9.68 -5.59 -2.69
CA HIS A 83 8.49 -4.76 -2.46
C HIS A 83 7.22 -5.34 -3.11
N GLU A 84 7.36 -6.31 -4.00
CA GLU A 84 6.25 -7.03 -4.65
C GLU A 84 5.63 -8.10 -3.76
N VAL A 85 6.30 -8.49 -2.66
CA VAL A 85 5.81 -9.54 -1.77
C VAL A 85 4.65 -9.02 -0.94
N SER A 86 3.49 -9.68 -1.06
CA SER A 86 2.30 -9.38 -0.28
C SER A 86 2.27 -10.19 1.01
N LEU A 87 1.83 -9.54 2.07
CA LEU A 87 1.85 -10.07 3.43
C LEU A 87 0.46 -9.90 4.05
N VAL A 88 -0.29 -10.99 4.15
CA VAL A 88 -1.67 -10.98 4.63
C VAL A 88 -1.78 -11.76 5.93
N ARG A 89 -2.22 -11.11 7.01
CA ARG A 89 -2.43 -11.75 8.31
C ARG A 89 -3.92 -11.84 8.62
N ASP A 90 -4.50 -13.03 8.51
CA ASP A 90 -5.85 -13.30 8.99
C ASP A 90 -5.83 -13.68 10.47
N ILE A 91 -6.36 -12.79 11.31
CA ILE A 91 -6.42 -12.97 12.77
C ILE A 91 -7.54 -13.96 13.15
N ARG A 92 -8.63 -14.02 12.37
CA ARG A 92 -9.80 -14.87 12.67
C ARG A 92 -9.48 -16.33 12.39
N ASP A 93 -8.91 -16.60 11.22
CA ASP A 93 -8.57 -17.95 10.79
C ASP A 93 -7.18 -18.40 11.26
N ARG A 94 -6.42 -17.49 11.89
CA ARG A 94 -5.05 -17.70 12.39
C ARG A 94 -4.14 -18.17 11.27
N GLU A 95 -4.12 -17.40 10.19
CA GLU A 95 -3.32 -17.67 9.01
C GLU A 95 -2.45 -16.47 8.68
N PHE A 96 -1.21 -16.73 8.30
CA PHE A 96 -0.31 -15.75 7.73
C PHE A 96 0.03 -16.20 6.32
N LYS A 97 -0.43 -15.47 5.31
CA LYS A 97 -0.30 -15.79 3.89
C LYS A 97 0.71 -14.84 3.26
N ILE A 98 1.64 -15.41 2.51
CA ILE A 98 2.70 -14.69 1.81
C ILE A 98 2.59 -15.03 0.34
N PHE A 99 2.54 -14.00 -0.50
CA PHE A 99 2.46 -14.15 -1.95
C PHE A 99 3.69 -13.54 -2.62
N THR A 100 4.40 -14.35 -3.39
CA THR A 100 5.58 -13.98 -4.17
C THR A 100 5.38 -14.24 -5.66
N ASP A 101 4.18 -14.67 -6.06
CA ASP A 101 3.79 -14.96 -7.42
C ASP A 101 3.68 -13.69 -8.29
N ALA A 102 3.79 -13.93 -9.59
CA ALA A 102 3.70 -12.93 -10.65
C ALA A 102 2.24 -12.74 -11.10
N GLY A 103 1.93 -11.59 -11.69
CA GLY A 103 0.62 -11.30 -12.26
C GLY A 103 -0.40 -10.74 -11.27
N ARG A 104 -0.01 -10.48 -10.03
CA ARG A 104 -0.84 -9.75 -9.07
C ARG A 104 -0.86 -8.26 -9.44
N VAL A 105 -2.02 -7.66 -9.25
CA VAL A 105 -2.26 -6.24 -9.50
C VAL A 105 -2.04 -5.51 -8.18
N CYS A 106 -1.09 -4.59 -8.17
CA CYS A 106 -0.74 -3.78 -7.01
C CYS A 106 -0.98 -2.30 -7.29
N ARG A 107 -1.22 -1.53 -6.24
CA ARG A 107 -1.22 -0.07 -6.26
C ARG A 107 -0.31 0.49 -5.17
N PRO A 108 0.46 1.54 -5.46
CA PRO A 108 1.30 2.18 -4.46
C PRO A 108 0.47 3.09 -3.55
N LEU A 109 0.70 3.00 -2.24
CA LEU A 109 0.09 3.84 -1.22
C LEU A 109 1.16 4.45 -0.32
N PHE A 110 0.86 5.61 0.26
CA PHE A 110 1.73 6.19 1.29
C PHE A 110 1.56 5.43 2.61
N VAL A 111 2.66 5.15 3.26
CA VAL A 111 2.68 4.46 4.55
C VAL A 111 2.41 5.46 5.69
N ILE A 112 1.57 5.05 6.64
CA ILE A 112 1.42 5.73 7.92
C ILE A 112 2.29 5.03 8.96
N ASP A 113 3.06 5.82 9.70
CA ASP A 113 3.87 5.31 10.81
C ASP A 113 2.96 5.03 12.01
N ASN A 114 2.81 3.76 12.37
CA ASN A 114 2.06 3.32 13.53
C ASN A 114 2.93 2.74 14.64
N ASP A 115 4.27 2.86 14.55
CA ASP A 115 5.16 2.34 15.58
C ASP A 115 4.90 3.09 16.91
N PRO A 116 4.51 2.40 17.99
CA PRO A 116 4.34 3.01 19.31
C PRO A 116 5.58 3.75 19.83
N LYS A 117 6.78 3.36 19.34
CA LYS A 117 8.06 3.95 19.74
C LYS A 117 8.46 5.15 18.90
N SER A 118 7.84 5.33 17.73
CA SER A 118 8.17 6.43 16.84
C SER A 118 7.58 7.74 17.34
N PRO A 119 8.34 8.85 17.33
CA PRO A 119 7.79 10.17 17.62
C PRO A 119 6.78 10.62 16.56
N ASN A 120 6.77 10.02 15.36
CA ASN A 120 5.90 10.36 14.25
C ASN A 120 4.63 9.47 14.17
N ARG A 121 4.29 8.76 15.25
CA ARG A 121 3.15 7.86 15.29
C ARG A 121 1.84 8.55 14.90
N GLY A 122 1.11 7.93 13.97
CA GLY A 122 -0.16 8.40 13.43
C GLY A 122 -0.04 9.37 12.26
N ASN A 123 1.18 9.64 11.78
CA ASN A 123 1.42 10.52 10.64
C ASN A 123 1.98 9.74 9.44
N LEU A 124 1.95 10.38 8.27
CA LEU A 124 2.62 9.87 7.09
C LEU A 124 4.13 9.77 7.32
N VAL A 125 4.73 8.70 6.79
CA VAL A 125 6.18 8.54 6.71
C VAL A 125 6.77 9.55 5.70
N LEU A 126 5.97 10.00 4.72
CA LEU A 126 6.35 11.05 3.79
C LEU A 126 6.51 12.39 4.52
N THR A 127 7.72 12.94 4.49
CA THR A 127 8.03 14.26 5.05
C THR A 127 8.28 15.28 3.94
N LYS A 128 8.23 16.58 4.27
CA LYS A 128 8.62 17.64 3.32
C LYS A 128 10.08 17.51 2.87
N GLU A 129 10.95 16.94 3.70
CA GLU A 129 12.34 16.68 3.31
C GLU A 129 12.44 15.66 2.17
N HIS A 130 11.58 14.63 2.17
CA HIS A 130 11.50 13.69 1.04
C HIS A 130 11.03 14.39 -0.24
N VAL A 131 10.08 15.32 -0.13
CA VAL A 131 9.59 16.11 -1.28
C VAL A 131 10.69 17.02 -1.83
N ASN A 132 11.41 17.75 -0.98
CA ASN A 132 12.52 18.59 -1.42
C ASN A 132 13.61 17.77 -2.13
N LYS A 133 13.93 16.57 -1.62
CA LYS A 133 14.87 15.66 -2.30
C LYS A 133 14.37 15.22 -3.69
N LEU A 134 13.06 15.01 -3.87
CA LEU A 134 12.48 14.72 -5.19
C LEU A 134 12.59 15.92 -6.14
N GLU A 135 12.43 17.14 -5.62
CA GLU A 135 12.56 18.37 -6.41
C GLU A 135 14.02 18.57 -6.86
N ASP A 136 14.97 18.41 -5.94
CA ASP A 136 16.41 18.46 -6.23
C ASP A 136 16.80 17.42 -7.32
N ASP A 137 16.29 16.19 -7.20
CA ASP A 137 16.52 15.13 -8.21
C ASP A 137 15.94 15.50 -9.58
N LYS A 138 14.80 16.20 -9.62
CA LYS A 138 14.15 16.63 -10.86
C LYS A 138 14.98 17.70 -11.58
N GLU A 139 15.63 18.59 -10.84
CA GLU A 139 16.47 19.66 -11.41
C GLU A 139 17.80 19.15 -11.99
N LEU A 140 18.31 18.02 -11.49
CA LEU A 140 19.59 17.44 -11.89
C LEU A 140 19.59 16.81 -13.31
N GLY A 141 18.42 16.52 -13.89
CA GLY A 141 18.26 15.99 -15.25
C GLY A 141 18.83 14.57 -15.49
N PRO A 142 18.33 13.83 -16.50
CA PRO A 142 18.80 12.47 -16.82
C PRO A 142 20.17 12.41 -17.54
N GLU A 143 20.74 13.56 -17.94
CA GLU A 143 21.97 13.59 -18.78
C GLU A 143 23.28 13.33 -18.02
N LEU A 144 23.27 13.36 -16.69
CA LEU A 144 24.47 13.14 -15.88
C LEU A 144 24.71 11.65 -15.55
N ASP A 145 23.92 10.73 -16.10
CA ASP A 145 23.95 9.30 -15.79
C ASP A 145 25.07 8.53 -16.51
N ALA A 146 25.70 9.10 -17.55
CA ALA A 146 26.60 8.35 -18.42
C ALA A 146 28.06 8.26 -17.93
N GLU A 147 28.64 9.29 -17.31
CA GLU A 147 30.12 9.39 -17.28
C GLU A 147 30.78 9.90 -15.98
N GLY A 148 30.09 9.99 -14.82
CA GLY A 148 30.87 10.43 -13.65
C GLY A 148 30.25 10.52 -12.28
N ARG A 149 29.51 9.51 -11.78
CA ARG A 149 29.20 9.44 -10.33
C ARG A 149 29.21 8.02 -9.77
N GLU A 150 30.40 7.44 -9.68
CA GLU A 150 30.68 6.46 -8.62
C GLU A 150 30.79 7.22 -7.28
N LYS A 151 29.77 7.12 -6.42
CA LYS A 151 29.78 7.10 -4.94
C LYS A 151 28.52 7.73 -4.33
N GLU A 152 27.86 6.91 -3.50
CA GLU A 152 26.91 7.23 -2.42
C GLU A 152 25.48 7.67 -2.80
N ASP A 153 24.53 6.76 -2.54
CA ASP A 153 23.23 7.02 -1.91
C ASP A 153 22.43 8.26 -2.33
N LYS A 154 22.51 8.68 -3.59
CA LYS A 154 21.53 9.64 -4.10
C LYS A 154 20.17 8.96 -4.13
N PHE A 155 19.23 9.61 -3.45
CA PHE A 155 17.81 9.33 -3.55
C PHE A 155 17.45 9.20 -5.04
N ARG A 156 16.79 8.10 -5.42
CA ARG A 156 16.54 7.77 -6.84
C ARG A 156 15.10 8.05 -7.19
N GLY A 157 14.64 9.30 -7.06
CA GLY A 157 13.25 9.67 -7.34
C GLY A 157 12.24 8.71 -6.69
N TRP A 158 11.36 8.11 -7.51
CA TRP A 158 10.38 7.11 -7.05
C TRP A 158 11.02 5.87 -6.39
N LYS A 159 12.10 5.33 -6.97
CA LYS A 159 12.80 4.18 -6.37
C LYS A 159 13.38 4.53 -5.00
N GLY A 160 13.80 5.79 -4.81
CA GLY A 160 14.22 6.32 -3.52
C GLY A 160 13.12 6.25 -2.47
N LEU A 161 11.89 6.66 -2.82
CA LEU A 161 10.73 6.60 -1.92
C LEU A 161 10.37 5.16 -1.52
N VAL A 162 10.37 4.24 -2.48
CA VAL A 162 10.08 2.82 -2.23
C VAL A 162 11.16 2.22 -1.34
N ASN A 163 12.44 2.50 -1.60
CA ASN A 163 13.55 1.98 -0.81
C ASN A 163 13.61 2.54 0.62
N GLN A 164 13.11 3.75 0.84
CA GLN A 164 12.97 4.33 2.17
C GLN A 164 11.71 3.84 2.92
N GLY A 165 10.88 3.01 2.28
CA GLY A 165 9.63 2.52 2.87
C GLY A 165 8.56 3.61 3.04
N VAL A 166 8.66 4.71 2.28
CA VAL A 166 7.66 5.80 2.27
C VAL A 166 6.41 5.36 1.52
N VAL A 167 6.61 4.57 0.46
CA VAL A 167 5.57 4.02 -0.39
C VAL A 167 5.62 2.50 -0.32
N GLU A 168 4.47 1.87 -0.13
CA GLU A 168 4.30 0.42 -0.19
C GLU A 168 3.35 0.05 -1.33
N TYR A 169 3.66 -1.04 -2.04
CA TYR A 169 2.75 -1.62 -3.02
C TYR A 169 1.81 -2.58 -2.31
N VAL A 170 0.51 -2.33 -2.45
CA VAL A 170 -0.55 -3.11 -1.84
C VAL A 170 -1.32 -3.81 -2.96
N ASP A 171 -1.46 -5.13 -2.85
CA ASP A 171 -2.30 -5.91 -3.75
C ASP A 171 -3.73 -6.05 -3.21
N ALA A 172 -4.60 -6.65 -4.04
CA ALA A 172 -6.02 -6.79 -3.70
C ALA A 172 -6.27 -7.63 -2.44
N GLU A 173 -5.41 -8.61 -2.14
CA GLU A 173 -5.56 -9.43 -0.93
C GLU A 173 -5.06 -8.70 0.33
N GLU A 174 -3.93 -8.01 0.27
CA GLU A 174 -3.43 -7.17 1.37
C GLU A 174 -4.40 -6.01 1.66
N GLU A 175 -5.07 -5.50 0.62
CA GLU A 175 -6.11 -4.45 0.71
C GLU A 175 -7.25 -4.81 1.68
N GLU A 176 -7.60 -6.09 1.85
CA GLU A 176 -8.66 -6.52 2.77
C GLU A 176 -8.30 -6.31 4.25
N THR A 177 -7.01 -6.22 4.56
CA THR A 177 -6.50 -6.13 5.95
C THR A 177 -6.04 -4.72 6.34
N VAL A 178 -5.83 -3.83 5.38
CA VAL A 178 -5.33 -2.47 5.61
C VAL A 178 -6.46 -1.46 5.71
N MET A 179 -6.19 -0.35 6.39
CA MET A 179 -7.12 0.77 6.51
C MET A 179 -6.54 1.98 5.77
N ILE A 180 -7.19 2.38 4.68
CA ILE A 180 -6.69 3.41 3.77
C ILE A 180 -7.48 4.70 3.97
N VAL A 181 -6.76 5.79 4.30
CA VAL A 181 -7.34 7.14 4.35
C VAL A 181 -7.25 7.80 2.96
N MET A 182 -8.29 8.55 2.58
CA MET A 182 -8.38 9.14 1.23
C MET A 182 -7.54 10.41 1.05
N THR A 183 -7.41 11.22 2.10
CA THR A 183 -6.63 12.47 2.05
C THR A 183 -5.81 12.65 3.33
N PRO A 184 -4.65 13.32 3.26
CA PRO A 184 -3.84 13.62 4.44
C PRO A 184 -4.57 14.54 5.43
N GLU A 185 -5.50 15.38 4.96
CA GLU A 185 -6.35 16.20 5.83
C GLU A 185 -7.24 15.33 6.72
N ASP A 186 -7.83 14.28 6.15
CA ASP A 186 -8.72 13.38 6.88
C ASP A 186 -7.95 12.57 7.93
N LEU A 187 -6.67 12.27 7.68
CA LEU A 187 -5.76 11.66 8.65
C LEU A 187 -5.55 12.57 9.87
N GLU A 188 -5.28 13.85 9.63
CA GLU A 188 -5.09 14.85 10.68
C GLU A 188 -6.36 15.04 11.52
N ILE A 189 -7.53 15.12 10.87
CA ILE A 189 -8.82 15.21 11.55
C ILE A 189 -9.06 13.96 12.40
N SER A 190 -8.81 12.76 11.86
CA SER A 190 -8.93 11.51 12.59
C SER A 190 -8.05 11.50 13.85
N ARG A 191 -6.83 12.04 13.76
CA ARG A 191 -5.91 12.15 14.89
C ARG A 191 -6.42 13.12 15.96
N GLN A 192 -6.99 14.25 15.55
CA GLN A 192 -7.58 15.24 16.46
C GLN A 192 -8.78 14.65 17.21
N ILE A 193 -9.65 13.92 16.51
CA ILE A 193 -10.79 13.21 17.12
C ILE A 193 -10.30 12.18 18.15
N GLN A 194 -9.25 11.41 17.83
CA GLN A 194 -8.66 10.45 18.76
C GLN A 194 -8.05 11.12 20.00
N ALA A 195 -7.52 12.33 19.86
CA ALA A 195 -7.04 13.14 20.98
C ALA A 195 -8.18 13.83 21.78
N GLY A 196 -9.45 13.64 21.39
CA GLY A 196 -10.62 14.16 22.08
C GLY A 196 -11.05 15.56 21.65
N TYR A 197 -10.49 16.09 20.56
CA TYR A 197 -10.95 17.35 19.98
C TYR A 197 -12.27 17.17 19.23
N VAL A 198 -13.07 18.23 19.20
CA VAL A 198 -14.35 18.26 18.48
C VAL A 198 -14.07 18.28 16.98
N MET A 199 -14.90 17.58 16.20
CA MET A 199 -14.82 17.64 14.74
C MET A 199 -14.89 19.09 14.26
N PRO A 200 -14.06 19.48 13.28
CA PRO A 200 -14.20 20.79 12.66
C PRO A 200 -15.60 20.91 12.07
N GLU A 201 -16.32 21.98 12.41
CA GLU A 201 -17.57 22.31 11.74
C GLU A 201 -17.29 22.59 10.26
N PRO A 202 -18.22 22.25 9.35
CA PRO A 202 -18.07 22.59 7.95
C PRO A 202 -17.79 24.09 7.81
N SER A 203 -16.71 24.43 7.12
CA SER A 203 -16.29 25.83 6.93
C SER A 203 -17.44 26.64 6.34
N ILE A 204 -17.95 27.61 7.12
CA ILE A 204 -18.97 28.57 6.65
C ILE A 204 -18.44 29.39 5.46
N ASP A 205 -17.11 29.54 5.39
CA ASP A 205 -16.41 30.35 4.38
C ASP A 205 -16.43 29.75 2.97
N ASP A 206 -16.70 28.44 2.81
CA ASP A 206 -16.68 27.75 1.50
C ASP A 206 -17.91 26.84 1.28
N PRO A 207 -19.08 27.42 0.94
CA PRO A 207 -20.33 26.65 0.77
C PRO A 207 -20.32 25.70 -0.44
N ASN A 208 -19.41 25.89 -1.39
CA ASN A 208 -19.30 25.09 -2.61
C ASN A 208 -18.35 23.89 -2.48
N LYS A 209 -17.73 23.69 -1.32
CA LYS A 209 -16.80 22.58 -1.11
C LYS A 209 -17.56 21.25 -1.12
N ARG A 210 -16.93 20.22 -1.71
CA ARG A 210 -17.47 18.86 -1.71
C ARG A 210 -17.73 18.39 -0.28
N VAL A 211 -18.95 17.93 -0.02
CA VAL A 211 -19.34 17.35 1.28
C VAL A 211 -18.56 16.07 1.49
N LYS A 212 -17.74 16.02 2.55
CA LYS A 212 -17.03 14.82 2.98
C LYS A 212 -17.96 13.94 3.83
N ALA A 213 -17.81 12.63 3.74
CA ALA A 213 -18.49 11.71 4.63
C ALA A 213 -18.00 11.93 6.08
N PRO A 214 -18.88 11.84 7.09
CA PRO A 214 -18.45 11.96 8.48
C PRO A 214 -17.47 10.82 8.81
N LEU A 215 -16.32 11.17 9.40
CA LEU A 215 -15.35 10.20 9.86
C LEU A 215 -15.94 9.41 11.03
N ASN A 216 -15.84 8.08 10.98
CA ASN A 216 -16.29 7.25 12.09
C ASN A 216 -15.30 7.41 13.26
N PRO A 217 -15.76 7.85 14.46
CA PRO A 217 -14.90 8.00 15.64
C PRO A 217 -14.25 6.69 16.10
N THR A 218 -14.80 5.53 15.69
CA THR A 218 -14.27 4.21 16.04
C THR A 218 -13.23 3.66 15.05
N ALA A 219 -12.86 4.42 14.02
CA ALA A 219 -11.75 4.06 13.14
C ALA A 219 -10.43 4.34 13.87
N HIS A 220 -9.92 3.33 14.57
CA HIS A 220 -8.86 3.55 15.56
C HIS A 220 -7.43 3.58 14.97
N THR A 221 -7.18 3.04 13.77
CA THR A 221 -5.82 2.99 13.20
C THR A 221 -5.83 2.96 11.68
N TRP A 222 -5.40 4.05 11.05
CA TRP A 222 -5.11 4.10 9.60
C TRP A 222 -3.72 3.53 9.33
N THR A 223 -3.57 2.67 8.32
CA THR A 223 -2.27 2.06 7.98
C THR A 223 -1.63 2.68 6.75
N HIS A 224 -2.45 3.13 5.80
CA HIS A 224 -1.99 3.73 4.55
C HIS A 224 -2.84 4.95 4.19
N CYS A 225 -2.29 5.80 3.32
CA CYS A 225 -2.98 6.92 2.71
C CYS A 225 -2.92 6.81 1.18
N GLU A 226 -4.04 7.12 0.54
CA GLU A 226 -4.11 7.26 -0.90
C GLU A 226 -3.17 8.38 -1.37
N ILE A 227 -2.48 8.18 -2.48
CA ILE A 227 -1.60 9.20 -3.07
C ILE A 227 -2.45 10.34 -3.61
N HIS A 228 -3.45 10.00 -4.43
CA HIS A 228 -4.46 10.94 -4.89
C HIS A 228 -5.68 10.15 -5.45
N PRO A 229 -6.93 10.50 -5.09
CA PRO A 229 -8.11 9.75 -5.53
C PRO A 229 -8.25 9.61 -7.06
N SER A 230 -7.78 10.58 -7.84
CA SER A 230 -7.81 10.51 -9.31
C SER A 230 -6.94 9.40 -9.92
N MET A 231 -6.02 8.81 -9.14
CA MET A 231 -5.14 7.73 -9.62
C MET A 231 -5.89 6.41 -9.82
N ILE A 232 -7.15 6.32 -9.37
CA ILE A 232 -8.06 5.21 -9.69
C ILE A 232 -8.48 5.20 -11.17
N LEU A 233 -8.37 6.34 -11.86
CA LEU A 233 -8.80 6.46 -13.24
C LEU A 233 -7.83 5.76 -14.19
N GLY A 234 -8.37 5.18 -15.26
CA GLY A 234 -7.59 4.74 -16.41
C GLY A 234 -7.22 5.92 -17.32
N ILE A 235 -6.35 5.65 -18.30
CA ILE A 235 -5.82 6.67 -19.22
C ILE A 235 -6.94 7.49 -19.89
N CYS A 236 -7.96 6.85 -20.47
CA CYS A 236 -9.03 7.56 -21.17
C CYS A 236 -9.87 8.44 -20.23
N ALA A 237 -10.18 7.94 -19.03
CA ALA A 237 -10.94 8.70 -18.04
C ALA A 237 -10.16 9.88 -17.46
N SER A 238 -8.82 9.79 -17.42
CA SER A 238 -7.96 10.86 -16.91
C SER A 238 -7.92 12.12 -17.79
N ILE A 239 -8.33 12.01 -19.05
CA ILE A 239 -8.34 13.12 -20.02
C ILE A 239 -9.68 13.89 -19.97
N ILE A 240 -10.71 13.31 -19.37
CA ILE A 240 -12.03 13.92 -19.29
C ILE A 240 -11.98 15.06 -18.24
N PRO A 241 -12.35 16.30 -18.61
CA PRO A 241 -12.37 17.39 -17.65
C PRO A 241 -13.47 17.17 -16.60
N PHE A 242 -13.12 17.36 -15.33
CA PHE A 242 -14.04 17.23 -14.19
C PHE A 242 -14.89 15.94 -14.20
N PRO A 243 -14.24 14.75 -14.20
CA PRO A 243 -14.95 13.49 -14.30
C PRO A 243 -15.87 13.24 -13.09
N ASP A 244 -15.53 13.80 -11.94
CA ASP A 244 -16.30 13.72 -10.70
C ASP A 244 -17.61 14.54 -10.70
N LEU A 245 -17.74 15.51 -11.62
CA LEU A 245 -18.95 16.33 -11.79
C LEU A 245 -19.88 15.82 -12.90
N ASN A 246 -19.46 14.78 -13.63
CA ASN A 246 -20.20 14.28 -14.78
C ASN A 246 -21.04 13.04 -14.42
N GLN A 247 -22.09 12.77 -15.21
CA GLN A 247 -22.84 11.53 -15.07
C GLN A 247 -21.97 10.35 -15.50
N VAL A 248 -21.99 9.27 -14.71
CA VAL A 248 -21.19 8.06 -14.96
C VAL A 248 -21.37 7.52 -16.39
N LEU A 249 -22.61 7.53 -16.91
CA LEU A 249 -22.88 7.07 -18.27
C LEU A 249 -22.15 7.90 -19.33
N LEU A 250 -22.07 9.23 -19.17
CA LEU A 250 -21.39 10.11 -20.11
C LEU A 250 -19.87 9.87 -20.09
N ILE A 251 -19.30 9.63 -18.92
CA ILE A 251 -17.89 9.27 -18.76
C ILE A 251 -17.60 7.97 -19.53
N LEU A 252 -18.44 6.94 -19.36
CA LEU A 252 -18.29 5.67 -20.06
C LEU A 252 -18.36 5.83 -21.58
N VAL A 253 -19.34 6.58 -22.08
CA VAL A 253 -19.48 6.85 -23.52
C VAL A 253 -18.26 7.57 -24.08
N GLN A 254 -17.74 8.57 -23.35
CA GLN A 254 -16.58 9.34 -23.80
C GLN A 254 -15.28 8.52 -23.76
N CYS A 255 -15.10 7.68 -22.74
CA CYS A 255 -14.01 6.70 -22.71
C CYS A 255 -14.07 5.75 -23.90
N GLY A 256 -15.26 5.25 -24.25
CA GLY A 256 -15.47 4.41 -25.42
C GLY A 256 -15.11 5.11 -26.73
N ALA A 257 -15.54 6.36 -26.90
CA ALA A 257 -15.20 7.17 -28.07
C ALA A 257 -13.69 7.45 -28.20
N LEU A 258 -12.95 7.52 -27.09
CA LEU A 258 -11.49 7.72 -27.07
C LEU A 258 -10.69 6.45 -27.43
N LEU A 259 -11.32 5.28 -27.37
CA LEU A 259 -10.70 3.98 -27.68
C LEU A 259 -10.85 3.57 -29.16
N ILE A 260 -11.67 4.29 -29.93
CA ILE A 260 -11.91 4.08 -31.37
C ILE A 260 -10.99 5.01 -32.17
#